data_AF-A0A536ZUR5-F1
#
_entry.id   AF-A0A536ZUR5-F1
#
_cell.length_a   1.000
_cell.length_b   1.000
_cell.length_c   1.000
_cell.angle_alpha   90.00
_cell.angle_beta   90.00
_cell.angle_gamma   90.00
#
_symmetry.space_group_name_H-M   'P 1'
#
loop_
_entity.id
_entity.type
_entity.pdbx_description
1 polymer ?
#
loop_
_entity_poly.entity_id
_entity_poly.type
_entity_poly.pdbx_seq_one_letter_code
_entity_poly.pdbx_strand_id
1 'polypeptide(L)'
;MPRNLNQHAFLYSGANMLDLGVLPGGAYSSAWGINAGGVVVGAATPAGTSATHAFLYSSGTMTDLGTLGGAMSTAMGINDSGQVTGDAQTVSGSFHPFVYAGGLNARPRNSWRFERFWDGNQRQWADSGIR
;
A
#
# COMPACT_ATOMS: atom_id res chain seq x y z
N MET A 1 12.45 16.75 32.57
CA MET A 1 11.55 15.79 31.92
C MET A 1 11.22 16.33 30.51
N PRO A 2 11.59 15.67 29.41
CA PRO A 2 11.22 16.14 28.07
C PRO A 2 9.77 15.74 27.74
N ARG A 3 9.01 16.68 27.15
CA ARG A 3 7.63 16.45 26.66
C ARG A 3 7.70 15.70 25.32
N ASN A 4 7.06 14.54 25.24
CA ASN A 4 6.90 13.78 24.01
C ASN A 4 5.71 14.37 23.22
N LEU A 5 5.97 14.89 22.02
CA LEU A 5 5.03 15.64 21.17
C LEU A 5 4.52 14.82 19.97
N ASN A 6 4.68 13.50 19.98
CA ASN A 6 4.31 12.66 18.83
C ASN A 6 2.80 12.38 18.81
N GLN A 7 2.14 12.83 17.75
CA GLN A 7 0.74 12.51 17.44
C GLN A 7 0.71 11.19 16.65
N HIS A 8 -0.23 10.30 17.00
CA HIS A 8 -0.43 9.01 16.36
C HIS A 8 -1.89 8.84 15.95
N ALA A 9 -2.13 8.18 14.82
CA ALA A 9 -3.46 7.76 14.42
C ALA A 9 -3.94 6.55 15.23
N PHE A 10 -5.24 6.49 15.53
CA PHE A 10 -5.84 5.40 16.28
C PHE A 10 -6.97 4.75 15.48
N LEU A 11 -7.14 3.44 15.65
CA LEU A 11 -8.34 2.70 15.26
C LEU A 11 -9.17 2.39 16.51
N TYR A 12 -10.48 2.66 16.48
CA TYR A 12 -11.39 2.37 17.59
C TYR A 12 -12.42 1.30 17.20
N SER A 13 -12.30 0.12 17.81
CA SER A 13 -13.31 -0.95 17.77
C SER A 13 -13.29 -1.73 19.10
N GLY A 14 -14.45 -1.89 19.73
CA GLY A 14 -14.59 -2.74 20.93
C GLY A 14 -13.80 -2.30 22.19
N ALA A 15 -13.54 -1.00 22.35
CA ALA A 15 -12.84 -0.38 23.48
C ALA A 15 -11.30 -0.57 23.56
N ASN A 16 -10.65 -1.07 22.49
CA ASN A 16 -9.18 -1.11 22.40
C ASN A 16 -8.66 -0.13 21.34
N MET A 17 -7.70 0.72 21.71
CA MET A 17 -6.94 1.53 20.76
C MET A 17 -5.83 0.67 20.14
N LEU A 18 -5.83 0.53 18.82
CA LEU A 18 -4.73 -0.10 18.09
C LEU A 18 -3.80 0.98 17.53
N ASP A 19 -2.54 0.95 17.96
CA ASP A 19 -1.46 1.68 17.30
C ASP A 19 -1.09 0.94 16.00
N LEU A 20 -1.24 1.63 14.88
CA LEU A 20 -0.91 1.08 13.55
C LEU A 20 0.61 1.09 13.29
N GLY A 21 1.37 1.78 14.13
CA GLY A 21 2.79 1.99 13.98
C GLY A 21 3.13 3.00 12.88
N VAL A 22 4.34 2.86 12.34
CA VAL A 22 4.90 3.68 11.28
C VAL A 22 5.46 2.76 10.19
N LEU A 23 5.78 3.32 9.02
CA LEU A 23 6.57 2.59 8.04
C LEU A 23 7.90 2.14 8.67
N PRO A 24 8.45 0.97 8.30
CA PRO A 24 9.71 0.48 8.87
C PRO A 24 10.80 1.56 8.84
N GLY A 25 11.33 1.90 10.03
CA GLY A 25 12.35 2.94 10.23
C GLY A 25 11.89 4.40 10.08
N GLY A 26 10.60 4.62 9.85
CA GLY A 26 9.93 5.92 9.88
C GLY A 26 9.70 6.46 11.29
N ALA A 27 9.12 7.65 11.38
CA ALA A 27 8.85 8.31 12.66
C ALA A 27 7.43 8.90 12.80
N TYR A 28 6.66 8.92 11.71
CA TYR A 28 5.35 9.55 11.66
C TYR A 28 4.36 8.74 10.83
N SER A 29 3.12 8.70 11.27
CA SER A 29 1.97 8.20 10.51
C SER A 29 0.69 8.94 10.92
N SER A 30 -0.22 9.13 9.97
CA SER A 30 -1.54 9.72 10.15
C SER A 30 -2.55 9.03 9.25
N ALA A 31 -3.62 8.47 9.83
CA ALA A 31 -4.67 7.77 9.13
C ALA A 31 -5.81 8.71 8.76
N TRP A 32 -6.27 8.64 7.51
CA TRP A 32 -7.27 9.55 6.94
C TRP A 32 -8.52 8.83 6.42
N GLY A 33 -8.44 7.52 6.16
CA GLY A 33 -9.59 6.73 5.71
C GLY A 33 -9.55 5.30 6.20
N ILE A 34 -10.73 4.70 6.35
CA ILE A 34 -10.92 3.29 6.70
C ILE A 34 -12.12 2.73 5.93
N ASN A 35 -12.03 1.47 5.49
CA ASN A 35 -13.15 0.74 4.88
C ASN A 35 -13.76 -0.31 5.82
N ALA A 36 -14.87 -0.94 5.41
CA ALA A 36 -15.58 -1.93 6.22
C ALA A 36 -14.75 -3.18 6.55
N GLY A 37 -13.71 -3.47 5.77
CA GLY A 37 -12.75 -4.55 6.00
C GLY A 37 -11.67 -4.22 7.03
N GLY A 38 -11.71 -3.02 7.64
CA GLY A 38 -10.69 -2.57 8.59
C GLY A 38 -9.37 -2.15 7.95
N VAL A 39 -9.34 -1.97 6.63
CA VAL A 39 -8.16 -1.45 5.92
C VAL A 39 -8.09 0.05 6.12
N VAL A 40 -6.95 0.54 6.61
CA VAL A 40 -6.72 1.95 6.91
C VAL A 40 -5.75 2.54 5.90
N VAL A 41 -5.97 3.77 5.47
CA VAL A 41 -5.08 4.51 4.58
C VAL A 41 -4.73 5.88 5.16
N GLY A 42 -3.63 6.44 4.70
CA GLY A 42 -3.20 7.77 5.11
C GLY A 42 -1.82 8.12 4.60
N ALA A 43 -1.06 8.83 5.43
CA ALA A 43 0.29 9.29 5.14
C ALA A 43 1.27 8.91 6.25
N ALA A 44 2.50 8.53 5.89
CA ALA A 44 3.56 8.16 6.83
C ALA A 44 4.94 8.58 6.29
N THR A 45 5.93 8.69 7.18
CA THR A 45 7.32 8.98 6.77
C THR A 45 8.11 7.68 6.61
N PRO A 46 8.71 7.39 5.43
CA PRO A 46 9.63 6.27 5.29
C PRO A 46 10.97 6.51 6.00
N ALA A 47 11.72 5.44 6.26
CA ALA A 47 13.04 5.51 6.89
C ALA A 47 14.02 6.43 6.16
N GLY A 48 14.77 7.22 6.93
CA GLY A 48 15.90 8.00 6.42
C GLY A 48 15.51 9.18 5.52
N THR A 49 14.23 9.57 5.49
CA THR A 49 13.74 10.68 4.67
C THR A 49 12.86 11.63 5.48
N SER A 50 12.71 12.87 4.99
CA SER A 50 11.63 13.78 5.39
C SER A 50 10.43 13.73 4.43
N ALA A 51 10.43 12.75 3.51
CA ALA A 51 9.37 12.53 2.56
C ALA A 51 8.11 12.02 3.27
N THR A 52 6.95 12.32 2.70
CA THR A 52 5.67 11.79 3.19
C THR A 52 5.11 10.88 2.13
N HIS A 53 4.85 9.62 2.45
CA HIS A 53 4.33 8.64 1.53
C HIS A 53 2.93 8.19 1.94
N ALA A 54 2.07 7.97 0.96
CA ALA A 54 0.80 7.30 1.13
C ALA A 54 1.04 5.88 1.65
N PHE A 55 0.24 5.45 2.63
CA PHE A 55 0.28 4.07 3.12
C PHE A 55 -1.08 3.38 3.05
N LEU A 56 -1.04 2.05 3.04
CA LEU A 56 -2.17 1.15 3.28
C LEU A 56 -1.82 0.21 4.43
N TYR A 57 -2.65 0.17 5.47
CA TYR A 57 -2.55 -0.77 6.58
C TYR A 57 -3.62 -1.84 6.47
N SER A 58 -3.20 -3.09 6.38
CA SER A 58 -4.11 -4.24 6.36
C SER A 58 -3.48 -5.42 7.09
N SER A 59 -4.30 -6.12 7.89
CA SER A 59 -3.89 -7.37 8.56
C SER A 59 -2.57 -7.25 9.32
N GLY A 60 -2.37 -6.15 10.05
CA GLY A 60 -1.16 -5.93 10.86
C GLY A 60 0.02 -5.32 10.11
N THR A 61 -0.09 -5.08 8.80
CA THR A 61 1.04 -4.64 7.95
C THR A 61 0.79 -3.26 7.36
N MET A 62 1.70 -2.32 7.59
CA MET A 62 1.74 -1.02 6.90
C MET A 62 2.56 -1.13 5.62
N THR A 63 1.90 -0.91 4.48
CA THR A 63 2.47 -0.95 3.13
C THR A 63 2.67 0.47 2.62
N ASP A 64 3.89 0.80 2.18
CA ASP A 64 4.18 2.04 1.46
C ASP A 64 3.61 1.95 0.03
N LEU A 65 2.79 2.93 -0.37
CA LEU A 65 2.24 3.02 -1.72
C LEU A 65 3.13 3.84 -2.67
N GLY A 66 4.18 4.47 -2.15
CA GLY A 66 5.15 5.26 -2.90
C GLY A 66 4.58 6.57 -3.43
N THR A 67 5.34 7.19 -4.34
CA THR A 67 5.01 8.46 -5.01
C THR A 67 4.99 8.26 -6.53
N LEU A 68 4.70 9.32 -7.29
CA LEU A 68 4.83 9.33 -8.75
C LEU A 68 6.22 9.82 -9.21
N GLY A 69 7.24 9.62 -8.37
CA GLY A 69 8.62 10.02 -8.63
C GLY A 69 9.07 11.29 -7.90
N GLY A 70 8.16 11.95 -7.17
CA GLY A 70 8.48 13.05 -6.25
C GLY A 70 8.70 12.58 -4.81
N ALA A 71 8.69 13.52 -3.86
CA ALA A 71 8.96 13.26 -2.44
C ALA A 71 7.69 13.12 -1.58
N MET A 72 6.50 13.31 -2.16
CA MET A 72 5.26 13.37 -1.40
C MET A 72 4.15 12.55 -2.05
N SER A 73 3.37 11.85 -1.24
CA SER A 73 2.07 11.31 -1.60
C SER A 73 1.20 11.13 -0.36
N THR A 74 -0.11 11.13 -0.56
CA THR A 74 -1.09 10.95 0.49
C THR A 74 -2.27 10.12 -0.01
N ALA A 75 -2.73 9.16 0.79
CA ALA A 75 -3.97 8.45 0.52
C ALA A 75 -5.12 9.11 1.28
N MET A 76 -6.11 9.64 0.56
CA MET A 76 -7.21 10.44 1.12
C MET A 76 -8.52 9.66 1.26
N GLY A 77 -8.68 8.56 0.52
CA GLY A 77 -9.91 7.78 0.55
C GLY A 77 -9.66 6.32 0.21
N ILE A 78 -10.52 5.47 0.74
CA ILE A 78 -10.56 4.04 0.42
C ILE A 78 -12.02 3.59 0.34
N ASN A 79 -12.35 2.72 -0.61
CA ASN A 79 -13.66 2.07 -0.67
C ASN A 79 -13.60 0.61 -0.19
N ASP A 80 -14.77 -0.02 -0.05
CA ASP A 80 -14.88 -1.42 0.42
C ASP A 80 -14.29 -2.45 -0.56
N SER A 81 -14.04 -2.06 -1.82
CA SER A 81 -13.30 -2.87 -2.79
C SER A 81 -11.78 -2.72 -2.64
N GLY A 82 -11.29 -2.01 -1.61
CA GLY A 82 -9.87 -1.79 -1.36
C GLY A 82 -9.20 -0.83 -2.34
N GLN A 83 -9.97 -0.06 -3.11
CA GLN A 83 -9.42 0.96 -4.00
C GLN A 83 -9.12 2.22 -3.21
N VAL A 84 -7.90 2.72 -3.33
CA VAL A 84 -7.40 3.89 -2.60
C VAL A 84 -7.23 5.05 -3.58
N THR A 85 -7.71 6.23 -3.20
CA THR A 85 -7.53 7.47 -3.96
C THR A 85 -6.70 8.47 -3.18
N GLY A 86 -5.91 9.28 -3.87
CA GLY A 86 -5.01 10.23 -3.24
C GLY A 86 -4.31 11.13 -4.23
N ASP A 87 -3.35 11.91 -3.75
CA ASP A 87 -2.46 12.73 -4.56
C ASP A 87 -1.02 12.26 -4.38
N ALA A 88 -0.25 12.30 -5.46
CA ALA A 88 1.16 11.96 -5.44
C ALA A 88 1.95 12.95 -6.28
N GLN A 89 3.09 13.36 -5.73
CA GLN A 89 4.02 14.24 -6.39
C GLN A 89 4.75 13.47 -7.50
N THR A 90 4.75 14.06 -8.68
CA THR A 90 5.51 13.64 -9.84
C THR A 90 6.97 14.07 -9.74
N VAL A 91 7.82 13.55 -10.62
CA VAL A 91 9.23 13.98 -10.73
C VAL A 91 9.39 15.48 -10.99
N SER A 92 8.42 16.16 -11.63
CA SER A 92 8.45 17.60 -11.87
C SER A 92 7.98 18.43 -10.67
N GLY A 93 7.64 17.80 -9.55
CA GLY A 93 7.16 18.46 -8.34
C GLY A 93 5.66 18.73 -8.32
N SER A 94 4.94 18.47 -9.41
CA SER A 94 3.48 18.65 -9.50
C SER A 94 2.73 17.49 -8.83
N PHE A 95 1.62 17.77 -8.15
CA PHE A 95 0.74 16.74 -7.60
C PHE A 95 -0.26 16.26 -8.65
N HIS A 96 -0.32 14.94 -8.84
CA HIS A 96 -1.33 14.29 -9.67
C HIS A 96 -2.20 13.38 -8.80
N PRO A 97 -3.51 13.30 -9.09
CA PRO A 97 -4.37 12.32 -8.44
C PRO A 97 -3.94 10.91 -8.85
N PHE A 98 -4.03 9.96 -7.93
CA PHE A 98 -3.81 8.55 -8.21
C PHE A 98 -4.98 7.70 -7.70
N VAL A 99 -5.12 6.53 -8.32
CA VAL A 99 -5.90 5.41 -7.78
C VAL A 99 -5.00 4.20 -7.64
N TYR A 100 -4.95 3.62 -6.45
CA TYR A 100 -4.26 2.37 -6.16
C TYR A 100 -5.30 1.26 -5.98
N ALA A 101 -5.13 0.17 -6.73
CA ALA A 101 -6.01 -1.00 -6.69
C ALA A 101 -5.22 -2.30 -6.44
N GLY A 102 -4.09 -2.21 -5.73
CA GLY A 102 -3.25 -3.37 -5.45
C GLY A 102 -3.86 -4.26 -4.38
N GLY A 103 -4.34 -5.45 -4.77
CA GLY A 103 -4.21 -6.63 -3.90
C GLY A 103 -5.42 -7.48 -3.56
N LEU A 104 -6.68 -7.14 -3.88
CA LEU A 104 -7.77 -8.14 -3.77
C LEU A 104 -7.81 -9.12 -4.96
N ASN A 105 -7.08 -8.83 -6.04
CA ASN A 105 -6.75 -9.78 -7.11
C ASN A 105 -5.73 -9.18 -8.09
N ALA A 106 -4.65 -8.58 -7.57
CA ALA A 106 -3.53 -8.19 -8.42
C ALA A 106 -2.74 -9.45 -8.81
N ARG A 107 -3.28 -10.21 -9.79
CA ARG A 107 -2.40 -11.06 -10.59
C ARG A 107 -1.33 -10.14 -11.18
N PRO A 108 -0.04 -10.47 -11.04
CA PRO A 108 1.01 -9.65 -11.62
C PRO A 108 0.69 -9.45 -13.11
N ARG A 109 0.74 -8.19 -13.58
CA ARG A 109 0.53 -7.80 -14.99
C ARG A 109 1.64 -8.28 -15.94
N ASN A 110 2.35 -9.32 -15.52
CA ASN A 110 3.45 -9.98 -16.20
C ASN A 110 3.31 -11.52 -16.08
N SER A 111 2.19 -12.03 -15.57
CA SER A 111 1.93 -13.45 -15.58
C SER A 111 1.50 -13.85 -16.99
N TRP A 112 2.45 -14.35 -17.78
CA TRP A 112 2.17 -15.25 -18.89
C TRP A 112 1.25 -16.35 -18.37
N ARG A 113 -0.05 -16.19 -18.53
CA ARG A 113 -1.01 -17.21 -18.17
C ARG A 113 -1.03 -18.20 -19.34
N PHE A 114 -0.18 -19.23 -19.27
CA PHE A 114 -0.43 -20.45 -20.02
C PHE A 114 -1.68 -21.09 -19.42
N GLU A 115 -2.86 -20.68 -19.91
CA GLU A 115 -4.08 -21.44 -19.66
C GLU A 115 -3.94 -22.77 -20.39
N ARG A 116 -4.01 -23.86 -19.63
CA ARG A 116 -4.10 -25.22 -20.17
C ARG A 116 -5.33 -25.30 -21.06
N PHE A 117 -5.13 -25.33 -22.37
CA PHE A 117 -6.08 -25.97 -23.27
C PHE A 117 -5.73 -27.46 -23.27
N TRP A 118 -6.69 -28.27 -22.84
CA TRP A 118 -6.67 -29.70 -23.08
C TRP A 118 -7.23 -29.92 -24.49
N ASP A 119 -6.38 -30.04 -25.50
CA ASP A 119 -6.72 -30.80 -26.70
C ASP A 119 -6.16 -32.22 -26.49
N GLY A 120 -7.04 -33.22 -26.48
CA GLY A 120 -6.61 -34.57 -26.17
C GLY A 120 -5.65 -35.12 -27.22
N ASN A 121 -4.33 -34.98 -27.04
CA ASN A 121 -3.35 -36.00 -27.37
C ASN A 121 -1.91 -35.69 -26.89
N GLN A 122 -1.38 -36.61 -26.06
CA GLN A 122 0.03 -36.98 -25.89
C GLN A 122 0.94 -36.06 -25.03
N ARG A 123 1.60 -36.73 -24.08
CA ARG A 123 2.60 -36.20 -23.13
C ARG A 123 3.87 -35.76 -23.84
N GLN A 124 4.51 -34.69 -23.36
CA GLN A 124 5.96 -34.69 -23.10
C GLN A 124 6.36 -33.49 -22.22
N TRP A 125 7.11 -33.78 -21.16
CA TRP A 125 7.84 -32.79 -20.37
C TRP A 125 9.16 -32.47 -21.07
N ALA A 126 9.52 -31.19 -21.14
CA ALA A 126 10.89 -30.77 -21.36
C ALA A 126 11.22 -29.65 -20.36
N ASP A 127 12.09 -29.96 -19.41
CA ASP A 127 12.80 -29.00 -18.59
C ASP A 127 14.05 -28.55 -19.38
N SER A 128 14.27 -27.24 -19.49
CA SER A 128 15.59 -26.72 -19.86
C SER A 128 15.76 -25.26 -19.41
N GLY A 129 16.40 -25.08 -18.25
CA GLY A 129 17.61 -24.24 -18.19
C GLY A 129 17.44 -22.74 -17.94
N ILE A 130 17.87 -22.34 -16.74
CA ILE A 130 18.54 -21.09 -16.34
C ILE A 130 19.05 -20.21 -17.51
N ARG A 131 18.60 -18.95 -17.59
CA ARG A 131 19.39 -17.72 -17.32
C ARG A 131 18.48 -16.59 -16.86
#